data_AF-A0A960T8Y1-F1
#
_entry.id   AF-A0A960T8Y1-F1
#
_cell.length_a   1.000
_cell.length_b   1.000
_cell.length_c   1.000
_cell.angle_alpha   90.00
_cell.angle_beta   90.00
_cell.angle_gamma   90.00
#
_symmetry.space_group_name_H-M   'P 1'
#
loop_
_entity.id
_entity.type
_entity.pdbx_description
1 polymer ?
#
loop_
_entity_poly.entity_id
_entity_poly.type
_entity_poly.pdbx_seq_one_letter_code
_entity_poly.pdbx_strand_id
1 'polypeptide(L)'
;MHGWLNSEASLFLEELLRQSLLGSGRTHPNPTVAALAFDSDHPELWTSGATEPPGKRHAEIVALDSFRKKFQKDPDSLIVTLEPCSVSGRTPPCVDRILATSGLSNIYIGGLDPSLSRQGVQKLEKAGRNVIVADAEGLRRWSDRPELSSFLSGLSRLYGLFPGSFVHRLQFGRPRLVLKAASDGDGLMGDKKQRLGISGAEGLHAGQLLRRTMDAIIVGPGTVLIDEPSLDWRPRMPGQAMKVAQSKNTIVTAHGDETGLRFAAPGEKNGSREVRSTEQSDAGGPSVAPVHHLRASDPFLESLLHYGDSPEMRAPDFDHQPVRIFLLPHPKTEKKGRKIQDFVNRQRQRAKLGGPEPVFWTVGANYGSGGVAERSGHGKGHPDVDSDLPSLKDPMFGSELLQGLCSLGLNTVLVEGGAGLHDSLRWILWPDDRFYWLKRKTPLSGQPLEHPVFLPEYLKHLPRLQTVDLGEDELISFAGRA
;
A
#
# COMPACT_ATOMS: atom_id res chain seq x y z
N MET A 1 -31.14 -17.23 -5.49
CA MET A 1 -29.68 -17.18 -5.68
C MET A 1 -29.16 -16.05 -4.79
N HIS A 2 -28.10 -16.31 -4.01
CA HIS A 2 -27.44 -15.38 -3.08
C HIS A 2 -27.94 -15.32 -1.61
N GLY A 3 -28.38 -16.44 -1.03
CA GLY A 3 -28.65 -16.49 0.43
C GLY A 3 -27.44 -16.05 1.26
N TRP A 4 -26.24 -16.42 0.81
CA TRP A 4 -24.96 -16.04 1.43
C TRP A 4 -24.67 -14.53 1.46
N LEU A 5 -25.27 -13.72 0.56
CA LEU A 5 -25.04 -12.27 0.57
C LEU A 5 -25.56 -11.62 1.86
N ASN A 6 -26.58 -12.21 2.48
CA ASN A 6 -27.17 -11.72 3.72
C ASN A 6 -26.45 -12.24 4.98
N SER A 7 -25.79 -13.40 4.89
CA SER A 7 -25.16 -14.05 6.05
C SER A 7 -23.65 -13.88 6.08
N GLU A 8 -22.96 -14.05 4.95
CA GLU A 8 -21.49 -14.21 4.89
C GLU A 8 -20.76 -13.14 4.09
N ALA A 9 -21.45 -12.28 3.32
CA ALA A 9 -20.78 -11.26 2.46
C ALA A 9 -19.75 -10.42 3.22
N SER A 10 -20.15 -10.00 4.42
CA SER A 10 -19.32 -9.29 5.37
C SER A 10 -18.05 -10.06 5.74
N LEU A 11 -18.20 -11.34 6.11
CA LEU A 11 -17.08 -12.20 6.47
C LEU A 11 -16.14 -12.43 5.28
N PHE A 12 -16.69 -12.65 4.09
CA PHE A 12 -15.90 -12.90 2.88
C PHE A 12 -15.06 -11.69 2.47
N LEU A 13 -15.64 -10.48 2.52
CA LEU A 13 -14.87 -9.25 2.25
C LEU A 13 -13.76 -9.04 3.27
N GLU A 14 -14.01 -9.35 4.54
CA GLU A 14 -13.03 -9.22 5.62
C GLU A 14 -11.89 -10.25 5.48
N GLU A 15 -12.21 -11.48 5.11
CA GLU A 15 -11.18 -12.50 4.83
C GLU A 15 -10.36 -12.16 3.58
N LEU A 16 -10.99 -11.64 2.51
CA LEU A 16 -10.26 -11.18 1.32
C LEU A 16 -9.35 -9.99 1.64
N LEU A 17 -9.78 -9.08 2.53
CA LEU A 17 -8.95 -7.99 3.05
C LEU A 17 -7.73 -8.54 3.77
N ARG A 18 -7.95 -9.48 4.70
CA ARG A 18 -6.88 -10.14 5.45
C ARG A 18 -5.88 -10.82 4.52
N GLN A 19 -6.35 -11.64 3.58
CA GLN A 19 -5.48 -12.32 2.60
C GLN A 19 -4.70 -11.34 1.73
N SER A 20 -5.32 -10.24 1.31
CA SER A 20 -4.65 -9.20 0.53
C SER A 20 -3.53 -8.53 1.33
N LEU A 21 -3.74 -8.26 2.61
CA LEU A 21 -2.68 -7.75 3.48
C LEU A 21 -1.54 -8.77 3.66
N LEU A 22 -1.87 -10.04 3.91
CA LEU A 22 -0.86 -11.11 4.07
C LEU A 22 0.02 -11.27 2.82
N GLY A 23 -0.60 -11.15 1.64
CA GLY A 23 0.11 -11.19 0.35
C GLY A 23 0.95 -9.94 0.05
N SER A 24 0.62 -8.78 0.65
CA SER A 24 1.28 -7.51 0.35
C SER A 24 2.79 -7.55 0.60
N GLY A 25 3.56 -6.91 -0.28
CA GLY A 25 5.02 -6.90 -0.31
C GLY A 25 5.67 -8.16 -0.89
N ARG A 26 4.99 -9.32 -0.91
CA ARG A 26 5.62 -10.61 -1.26
C ARG A 26 5.51 -11.00 -2.72
N THR A 27 4.64 -10.34 -3.47
CA THR A 27 4.18 -10.77 -4.80
C THR A 27 4.88 -10.03 -5.93
N HIS A 28 5.56 -8.91 -5.66
CA HIS A 28 6.18 -8.09 -6.70
C HIS A 28 7.11 -8.92 -7.61
N PRO A 29 7.10 -8.69 -8.93
CA PRO A 29 6.36 -7.66 -9.66
C PRO A 29 4.88 -8.01 -9.95
N ASN A 30 4.40 -9.18 -9.52
CA ASN A 30 3.01 -9.61 -9.72
C ASN A 30 2.06 -8.80 -8.80
N PRO A 31 0.76 -8.72 -9.13
CA PRO A 31 -0.24 -8.10 -8.27
C PRO A 31 -0.45 -8.87 -6.96
N THR A 32 -0.82 -8.14 -5.91
CA THR A 32 -1.36 -8.71 -4.67
C THR A 32 -2.83 -9.07 -4.87
N VAL A 33 -3.10 -10.33 -5.22
CA VAL A 33 -4.46 -10.85 -5.43
C VAL A 33 -4.85 -11.75 -4.26
N ALA A 34 -6.12 -11.69 -3.87
CA ALA A 34 -6.76 -12.61 -2.93
C ALA A 34 -7.97 -13.27 -3.60
N ALA A 35 -8.27 -14.50 -3.18
CA ALA A 35 -9.42 -15.25 -3.64
C ALA A 35 -10.07 -16.03 -2.49
N LEU A 36 -11.37 -16.30 -2.62
CA LEU A 36 -12.16 -17.10 -1.69
C LEU A 36 -13.07 -18.02 -2.49
N ALA A 37 -12.95 -19.31 -2.22
CA ALA A 37 -13.76 -20.35 -2.82
C ALA A 37 -14.75 -20.88 -1.78
N PHE A 38 -16.01 -21.06 -2.16
CA PHE A 38 -17.09 -21.43 -1.24
C PHE A 38 -18.20 -22.24 -1.92
N ASP A 39 -19.05 -22.84 -1.10
CA ASP A 39 -20.28 -23.49 -1.51
C ASP A 39 -21.47 -22.57 -1.25
N SER A 40 -22.25 -22.21 -2.28
CA SER A 40 -23.29 -21.19 -2.12
C SER A 40 -24.54 -21.67 -1.37
N ASP A 41 -24.77 -22.99 -1.28
CA ASP A 41 -25.83 -23.60 -0.48
C ASP A 41 -25.39 -23.80 0.98
N HIS A 42 -24.08 -23.93 1.21
CA HIS A 42 -23.44 -24.06 2.52
C HIS A 42 -22.29 -23.04 2.68
N PRO A 43 -22.60 -21.74 2.82
CA PRO A 43 -21.61 -20.68 2.70
C PRO A 43 -20.59 -20.63 3.85
N GLU A 44 -20.81 -21.37 4.94
CA GLU A 44 -19.81 -21.65 5.97
C GLU A 44 -18.66 -22.56 5.48
N LEU A 45 -18.90 -23.32 4.41
CA LEU A 45 -17.87 -24.09 3.72
C LEU A 45 -17.13 -23.15 2.78
N TRP A 46 -16.04 -22.58 3.27
CA TRP A 46 -15.15 -21.75 2.47
C TRP A 46 -13.68 -21.96 2.82
N THR A 47 -12.83 -21.59 1.87
CA THR A 47 -11.39 -21.41 2.04
C THR A 47 -10.90 -20.23 1.22
N SER A 48 -9.83 -19.60 1.65
CA SER A 48 -9.25 -18.42 1.01
C SER A 48 -7.80 -18.65 0.60
N GLY A 49 -7.27 -17.74 -0.19
CA GLY A 49 -5.87 -17.75 -0.61
C GLY A 49 -5.41 -16.38 -1.06
N ALA A 50 -4.11 -16.13 -0.92
CA ALA A 50 -3.41 -14.99 -1.51
C ALA A 50 -2.40 -15.50 -2.54
N THR A 51 -2.03 -14.63 -3.49
CA THR A 51 -0.98 -14.95 -4.45
C THR A 51 0.35 -15.20 -3.71
N GLU A 52 0.97 -16.32 -4.00
CA GLU A 52 2.26 -16.69 -3.43
C GLU A 52 3.41 -15.91 -4.11
N PRO A 53 4.64 -15.93 -3.56
CA PRO A 53 5.78 -15.28 -4.18
C PRO A 53 5.98 -15.64 -5.67
N PRO A 54 6.63 -14.77 -6.46
CA PRO A 54 6.75 -14.92 -7.91
C PRO A 54 7.16 -16.32 -8.37
N GLY A 55 6.43 -16.86 -9.34
CA GLY A 55 6.65 -18.20 -9.88
C GLY A 55 5.92 -19.31 -9.12
N LYS A 56 5.20 -18.99 -8.05
CA LYS A 56 4.33 -19.92 -7.31
C LYS A 56 2.85 -19.71 -7.67
N ARG A 57 1.94 -20.29 -6.89
CA ARG A 57 0.51 -20.35 -7.20
C ARG A 57 -0.16 -18.98 -7.04
N HIS A 58 -1.11 -18.69 -7.92
CA HIS A 58 -1.97 -17.52 -7.78
C HIS A 58 -3.09 -17.77 -6.76
N ALA A 59 -3.71 -16.69 -6.31
CA ALA A 59 -4.71 -16.73 -5.25
C ALA A 59 -5.87 -17.70 -5.53
N GLU A 60 -6.35 -17.75 -6.78
CA GLU A 60 -7.42 -18.63 -7.23
C GLU A 60 -7.05 -20.10 -7.01
N ILE A 61 -5.82 -20.46 -7.39
CA ILE A 61 -5.30 -21.83 -7.25
C ILE A 61 -5.17 -22.19 -5.77
N VAL A 62 -4.62 -21.28 -4.95
CA VAL A 62 -4.48 -21.49 -3.50
C VAL A 62 -5.84 -21.71 -2.84
N ALA A 63 -6.85 -20.89 -3.19
CA ALA A 63 -8.20 -21.01 -2.63
C ALA A 63 -8.88 -22.32 -3.06
N LEU A 64 -8.83 -22.68 -4.34
CA LEU A 64 -9.45 -23.90 -4.88
C LEU A 64 -8.81 -25.18 -4.33
N ASP A 65 -7.48 -25.24 -4.29
CA ASP A 65 -6.76 -26.40 -3.77
C ASP A 65 -6.99 -26.57 -2.26
N SER A 66 -7.04 -25.45 -1.52
CA SER A 66 -7.37 -25.47 -0.08
C SER A 66 -8.79 -25.98 0.16
N PHE A 67 -9.75 -25.56 -0.68
CA PHE A 67 -11.14 -26.00 -0.59
C PHE A 67 -11.24 -27.52 -0.80
N ARG A 68 -10.63 -28.00 -1.88
CA ARG A 68 -10.64 -29.42 -2.22
C ARG A 68 -9.97 -30.26 -1.14
N LYS A 69 -8.84 -29.81 -0.61
CA LYS A 69 -8.13 -30.49 0.48
C LYS A 69 -8.96 -30.56 1.76
N LYS A 70 -9.66 -29.48 2.12
CA LYS A 70 -10.42 -29.37 3.36
C LYS A 70 -11.75 -30.13 3.31
N PHE A 71 -12.49 -30.04 2.20
CA PHE A 71 -13.85 -30.55 2.11
C PHE A 71 -14.00 -31.77 1.18
N GLN A 72 -12.92 -32.22 0.53
CA GLN A 72 -12.91 -33.37 -0.38
C GLN A 72 -13.91 -33.27 -1.55
N LYS A 73 -14.33 -32.04 -1.89
CA LYS A 73 -15.23 -31.71 -3.00
C LYS A 73 -14.79 -30.40 -3.67
N ASP A 74 -15.39 -30.08 -4.81
CA ASP A 74 -15.16 -28.81 -5.51
C ASP A 74 -16.17 -27.74 -5.03
N PRO A 75 -15.78 -26.46 -4.98
CA PRO A 75 -16.68 -25.35 -4.67
C PRO A 75 -17.55 -25.01 -5.89
N ASP A 76 -18.70 -24.38 -5.66
CA ASP A 76 -19.58 -23.89 -6.74
C ASP A 76 -19.34 -22.41 -7.09
N SER A 77 -18.61 -21.69 -6.22
CA SER A 77 -18.46 -20.24 -6.29
C SER A 77 -17.04 -19.79 -5.95
N LEU A 78 -16.58 -18.74 -6.64
CA LEU A 78 -15.25 -18.13 -6.46
C LEU A 78 -15.38 -16.60 -6.42
N ILE A 79 -14.78 -15.97 -5.44
CA ILE A 79 -14.54 -14.52 -5.40
C ILE A 79 -13.04 -14.30 -5.59
N VAL A 80 -12.66 -13.35 -6.44
CA VAL A 80 -11.26 -13.00 -6.71
C VAL A 80 -11.12 -11.48 -6.83
N THR A 81 -10.06 -10.90 -6.27
CA THR A 81 -9.91 -9.44 -6.25
C THR A 81 -9.44 -8.83 -7.58
N LEU A 82 -8.92 -9.63 -8.51
CA LEU A 82 -8.46 -9.22 -9.85
C LEU A 82 -8.92 -10.26 -10.90
N GLU A 83 -9.08 -9.84 -12.15
CA GLU A 83 -9.38 -10.75 -13.27
C GLU A 83 -8.42 -11.95 -13.33
N PRO A 84 -8.94 -13.20 -13.35
CA PRO A 84 -8.10 -14.39 -13.47
C PRO A 84 -7.27 -14.41 -14.74
N CYS A 85 -5.99 -14.79 -14.60
CA CYS A 85 -5.09 -14.82 -15.75
C CYS A 85 -5.51 -15.87 -16.80
N SER A 86 -5.42 -15.48 -18.07
CA SER A 86 -5.85 -16.27 -19.23
C SER A 86 -4.73 -16.62 -20.21
N VAL A 87 -3.50 -16.21 -19.86
CA VAL A 87 -2.27 -16.44 -20.62
C VAL A 87 -1.29 -17.24 -19.76
N SER A 88 -0.52 -18.13 -20.39
CA SER A 88 0.55 -18.86 -19.71
C SER A 88 1.74 -17.94 -19.47
N GLY A 89 2.18 -17.84 -18.22
CA GLY A 89 3.42 -17.17 -17.82
C GLY A 89 4.40 -18.19 -17.22
N ARG A 90 4.86 -17.90 -16.00
CA ARG A 90 5.65 -18.87 -15.20
C ARG A 90 4.81 -20.06 -14.72
N THR A 91 3.50 -19.88 -14.67
CA THR A 91 2.48 -20.86 -14.26
C THR A 91 1.40 -20.95 -15.34
N PRO A 92 0.65 -22.08 -15.40
CA PRO A 92 -0.53 -22.19 -16.25
C PRO A 92 -1.61 -21.14 -15.92
N PRO A 93 -2.50 -20.81 -16.87
CA PRO A 93 -3.57 -19.83 -16.66
C PRO A 93 -4.55 -20.28 -15.57
N CYS A 94 -4.97 -19.34 -14.72
CA CYS A 94 -5.95 -19.61 -13.67
C CYS A 94 -7.32 -19.95 -14.24
N VAL A 95 -7.70 -19.36 -15.37
CA VAL A 95 -8.95 -19.69 -16.08
C VAL A 95 -9.05 -21.18 -16.41
N ASP A 96 -7.95 -21.82 -16.82
CA ASP A 96 -7.99 -23.25 -17.16
C ASP A 96 -8.30 -24.11 -15.94
N ARG A 97 -7.71 -23.79 -14.78
CA ARG A 97 -8.02 -24.46 -13.51
C ARG A 97 -9.45 -24.19 -13.05
N ILE A 98 -9.93 -22.95 -13.20
CA ILE A 98 -11.31 -22.59 -12.86
C ILE A 98 -12.29 -23.40 -13.71
N LEU A 99 -12.05 -23.51 -15.03
CA LEU A 99 -12.90 -24.26 -15.94
C LEU A 99 -12.88 -25.77 -15.69
N ALA A 100 -11.74 -26.31 -15.23
CA ALA A 100 -11.61 -27.71 -14.86
C ALA A 100 -12.24 -28.07 -13.50
N THR A 101 -12.57 -27.08 -12.66
CA THR A 101 -13.24 -27.30 -11.38
C THR A 101 -14.71 -27.64 -11.61
N SER A 102 -15.14 -28.82 -11.16
CA SER A 102 -16.51 -29.30 -11.39
C SER A 102 -17.50 -28.52 -10.52
N GLY A 103 -18.64 -28.11 -11.09
CA GLY A 103 -19.69 -27.39 -10.36
C GLY A 103 -19.42 -25.89 -10.13
N LEU A 104 -18.18 -25.41 -10.28
CA LEU A 104 -17.84 -23.99 -10.13
C LEU A 104 -18.50 -23.15 -11.22
N SER A 105 -19.57 -22.44 -10.88
CA SER A 105 -20.42 -21.72 -11.82
C SER A 105 -20.47 -20.22 -11.59
N ASN A 106 -20.33 -19.76 -10.34
CA ASN A 106 -20.45 -18.34 -9.98
C ASN A 106 -19.06 -17.74 -9.71
N ILE A 107 -18.73 -16.64 -10.39
CA ILE A 107 -17.43 -15.99 -10.29
C ILE A 107 -17.62 -14.50 -10.09
N TYR A 108 -17.12 -13.98 -8.96
CA TYR A 108 -17.15 -12.57 -8.61
C TYR A 108 -15.74 -11.99 -8.70
N ILE A 109 -15.56 -10.93 -9.48
CA ILE A 109 -14.24 -10.35 -9.79
C ILE A 109 -14.20 -8.90 -9.31
N GLY A 110 -13.20 -8.51 -8.53
CA GLY A 110 -13.09 -7.15 -8.00
C GLY A 110 -12.80 -6.07 -9.05
N GLY A 111 -12.01 -6.40 -10.06
CA GLY A 111 -11.74 -5.51 -11.17
C GLY A 111 -10.94 -6.20 -12.27
N LEU A 112 -10.79 -5.51 -13.39
CA LEU A 112 -10.14 -6.04 -14.59
C LEU A 112 -8.62 -5.91 -14.51
N ASP A 113 -7.92 -6.84 -15.13
CA ASP A 113 -6.48 -6.70 -15.35
C ASP A 113 -6.27 -5.97 -16.70
N PRO A 114 -5.68 -4.76 -16.71
CA PRO A 114 -5.49 -4.01 -17.95
C PRO A 114 -4.57 -4.73 -18.94
N SER A 115 -3.68 -5.63 -18.48
CA SER A 115 -2.81 -6.42 -19.34
C SER A 115 -3.53 -7.54 -20.09
N LEU A 116 -4.70 -7.97 -19.61
CA LEU A 116 -5.47 -9.07 -20.20
C LEU A 116 -6.54 -8.61 -21.17
N SER A 117 -6.92 -7.32 -21.16
CA SER A 117 -7.97 -6.78 -22.02
C SER A 117 -9.27 -7.60 -21.97
N ARG A 118 -9.70 -7.99 -20.76
CA ARG A 118 -10.90 -8.83 -20.49
C ARG A 118 -10.86 -10.27 -21.02
N GLN A 119 -9.74 -10.76 -21.54
CA GLN A 119 -9.68 -12.10 -22.13
C GLN A 119 -10.00 -13.21 -21.13
N GLY A 120 -9.69 -13.03 -19.84
CA GLY A 120 -10.03 -14.01 -18.81
C GLY A 120 -11.53 -14.07 -18.55
N VAL A 121 -12.14 -12.91 -18.35
CA VAL A 121 -13.61 -12.78 -18.20
C VAL A 121 -14.33 -13.41 -19.40
N GLN A 122 -13.94 -13.05 -20.63
CA GLN A 122 -14.57 -13.54 -21.84
C GLN A 122 -14.47 -15.06 -22.01
N LYS A 123 -13.34 -15.67 -21.63
CA LYS A 123 -13.18 -17.13 -21.69
C LYS A 123 -14.12 -17.83 -20.70
N LEU A 124 -14.27 -17.30 -19.50
CA LEU A 124 -15.18 -17.84 -18.48
C LEU A 124 -16.66 -17.71 -18.92
N GLU A 125 -17.05 -16.55 -19.43
CA GLU A 125 -18.41 -16.31 -19.95
C GLU A 125 -18.74 -17.22 -21.14
N LYS A 126 -17.82 -17.39 -22.10
CA LYS A 126 -17.99 -18.29 -23.26
C LYS A 126 -18.15 -19.76 -22.85
N ALA A 127 -17.57 -20.15 -21.71
CA ALA A 127 -17.74 -21.48 -21.14
C ALA A 127 -19.02 -21.63 -20.29
N GLY A 128 -19.90 -20.62 -20.28
CA GLY A 128 -21.18 -20.65 -19.57
C GLY A 128 -21.10 -20.36 -18.07
N ARG A 129 -19.99 -19.79 -17.58
CA ARG A 129 -19.87 -19.37 -16.16
C ARG A 129 -20.63 -18.06 -15.94
N ASN A 130 -21.26 -17.92 -14.78
CA ASN A 130 -21.89 -16.69 -14.31
C ASN A 130 -20.82 -15.76 -13.73
N VAL A 131 -20.36 -14.78 -14.51
CA VAL A 131 -19.29 -13.84 -14.12
C VAL A 131 -19.88 -12.48 -13.78
N ILE A 132 -19.55 -11.96 -12.60
CA ILE A 132 -19.92 -10.61 -12.15
C ILE A 132 -18.64 -9.85 -11.82
N VAL A 133 -18.38 -8.77 -12.53
CA VAL A 133 -17.22 -7.89 -12.31
C VAL A 133 -17.67 -6.65 -11.54
N ALA A 134 -16.97 -6.28 -10.47
CA ALA A 134 -17.22 -5.11 -9.64
C ALA A 134 -16.58 -3.82 -10.20
N ASP A 135 -16.56 -3.70 -11.53
CA ASP A 135 -16.16 -2.47 -12.21
C ASP A 135 -17.33 -1.46 -12.25
N ALA A 136 -17.10 -0.27 -12.81
CA ALA A 136 -18.11 0.77 -12.86
C ALA A 136 -19.38 0.34 -13.62
N GLU A 137 -19.26 -0.56 -14.61
CA GLU A 137 -20.41 -1.11 -15.33
C GLU A 137 -21.19 -2.08 -14.46
N GLY A 138 -20.51 -3.02 -13.79
CA GLY A 138 -21.15 -3.98 -12.91
C GLY A 138 -21.85 -3.32 -11.72
N LEU A 139 -21.24 -2.32 -11.11
CA LEU A 139 -21.86 -1.54 -10.02
C LEU A 139 -23.15 -0.84 -10.47
N ARG A 140 -23.18 -0.28 -11.68
CA ARG A 140 -24.40 0.32 -12.26
C ARG A 140 -25.43 -0.73 -12.63
N ARG A 141 -25.00 -1.85 -13.22
CA ARG A 141 -25.88 -2.93 -13.69
C ARG A 141 -26.66 -3.58 -12.55
N TRP A 142 -26.06 -3.68 -11.37
CA TRP A 142 -26.64 -4.34 -10.21
C TRP A 142 -27.10 -3.37 -9.12
N SER A 143 -27.28 -2.08 -9.44
CA SER A 143 -27.65 -1.05 -8.46
C SER A 143 -29.03 -1.27 -7.84
N ASP A 144 -29.92 -2.00 -8.51
CA ASP A 144 -31.26 -2.37 -8.05
C ASP A 144 -31.25 -3.60 -7.10
N ARG A 145 -30.08 -4.17 -6.81
CA ARG A 145 -29.86 -5.27 -5.87
C ARG A 145 -28.96 -4.79 -4.72
N PRO A 146 -29.52 -4.19 -3.65
CA PRO A 146 -28.74 -3.49 -2.62
C PRO A 146 -27.64 -4.34 -1.98
N GLU A 147 -27.91 -5.60 -1.67
CA GLU A 147 -26.97 -6.51 -1.01
C GLU A 147 -25.80 -6.86 -1.94
N LEU A 148 -26.10 -7.17 -3.21
CA LEU A 148 -25.08 -7.45 -4.21
C LEU A 148 -24.27 -6.19 -4.52
N SER A 149 -24.92 -5.05 -4.73
CA SER A 149 -24.25 -3.76 -4.99
C SER A 149 -23.33 -3.35 -3.84
N SER A 150 -23.75 -3.55 -2.60
CA SER A 150 -22.92 -3.32 -1.40
C SER A 150 -21.71 -4.25 -1.38
N PHE A 151 -21.90 -5.54 -1.64
CA PHE A 151 -20.80 -6.51 -1.73
C PHE A 151 -19.82 -6.17 -2.85
N LEU A 152 -20.31 -5.89 -4.06
CA LEU A 152 -19.49 -5.49 -5.21
C LEU A 152 -18.75 -4.18 -4.92
N SER A 153 -19.36 -3.22 -4.24
CA SER A 153 -18.68 -1.99 -3.83
C SER A 153 -17.50 -2.29 -2.87
N GLY A 154 -17.69 -3.20 -1.92
CA GLY A 154 -16.61 -3.67 -1.05
C GLY A 154 -15.49 -4.38 -1.83
N LEU A 155 -15.85 -5.24 -2.78
CA LEU A 155 -14.90 -5.96 -3.61
C LEU A 155 -14.13 -5.02 -4.56
N SER A 156 -14.79 -3.99 -5.10
CA SER A 156 -14.18 -2.94 -5.91
C SER A 156 -13.17 -2.12 -5.10
N ARG A 157 -13.48 -1.82 -3.83
CA ARG A 157 -12.53 -1.19 -2.90
C ARG A 157 -11.30 -2.07 -2.65
N LEU A 158 -11.48 -3.38 -2.43
CA LEU A 158 -10.37 -4.32 -2.30
C LEU A 158 -9.48 -4.35 -3.54
N TYR A 159 -10.08 -4.42 -4.72
CA TYR A 159 -9.38 -4.29 -5.99
C TYR A 159 -8.57 -3.00 -6.04
N GLY A 160 -9.19 -1.85 -5.77
CA GLY A 160 -8.52 -0.55 -5.80
C GLY A 160 -7.38 -0.43 -4.80
N LEU A 161 -7.47 -1.09 -3.65
CA LEU A 161 -6.49 -0.99 -2.56
C LEU A 161 -5.23 -1.83 -2.80
N PHE A 162 -5.38 -3.08 -3.26
CA PHE A 162 -4.28 -4.04 -3.36
C PHE A 162 -3.86 -4.32 -4.82
N PRO A 163 -4.66 -5.00 -5.68
CA PRO A 163 -4.36 -5.09 -7.12
C PRO A 163 -4.19 -3.72 -7.80
N GLY A 164 -4.88 -2.69 -7.30
CA GLY A 164 -4.90 -1.35 -7.87
C GLY A 164 -3.51 -0.70 -7.97
N SER A 165 -2.56 -1.06 -7.10
CA SER A 165 -1.18 -0.57 -7.19
C SER A 165 -0.44 -1.13 -8.41
N PHE A 166 -0.71 -2.39 -8.76
CA PHE A 166 -0.20 -3.01 -9.99
C PHE A 166 -0.85 -2.40 -11.23
N VAL A 167 -2.17 -2.24 -11.21
CA VAL A 167 -2.93 -1.60 -12.28
C VAL A 167 -2.44 -0.16 -12.51
N HIS A 168 -2.22 0.58 -11.43
CA HIS A 168 -1.69 1.94 -11.45
C HIS A 168 -0.32 2.00 -12.12
N ARG A 169 0.59 1.06 -11.80
CA ARG A 169 1.89 0.96 -12.47
C ARG A 169 1.74 0.71 -13.98
N LEU A 170 0.88 -0.22 -14.37
CA LEU A 170 0.68 -0.55 -15.79
C LEU A 170 0.07 0.59 -16.58
N GLN A 171 -0.90 1.31 -16.00
CA GLN A 171 -1.62 2.38 -16.68
C GLN A 171 -0.84 3.70 -16.71
N PHE A 172 -0.14 4.02 -15.63
CA PHE A 172 0.47 5.35 -15.43
C PHE A 172 2.00 5.32 -15.43
N GLY A 173 2.63 4.15 -15.53
CA GLY A 173 4.09 4.04 -15.55
C GLY A 173 4.78 4.48 -14.26
N ARG A 174 4.10 4.35 -13.11
CA ARG A 174 4.67 4.67 -11.79
C ARG A 174 4.08 3.83 -10.65
N PRO A 175 4.87 3.53 -9.60
CA PRO A 175 4.33 2.98 -8.36
C PRO A 175 3.40 3.97 -7.65
N ARG A 176 2.61 3.44 -6.72
CA ARG A 176 2.03 4.24 -5.64
C ARG A 176 3.08 4.48 -4.55
N LEU A 177 3.16 5.71 -4.08
CA LEU A 177 4.08 6.12 -3.02
C LEU A 177 3.36 6.14 -1.68
N VAL A 178 4.04 5.64 -0.66
CA VAL A 178 3.65 5.77 0.74
C VAL A 178 4.77 6.53 1.43
N LEU A 179 4.54 7.79 1.77
CA LEU A 179 5.50 8.59 2.52
C LEU A 179 5.34 8.29 4.00
N LYS A 180 6.45 8.20 4.72
CA LYS A 180 6.43 8.05 6.18
C LYS A 180 7.38 9.03 6.83
N ALA A 181 6.87 9.79 7.79
CA ALA A 181 7.66 10.65 8.67
C ALA A 181 7.46 10.26 10.14
N ALA A 182 8.49 10.49 10.95
CA ALA A 182 8.37 10.52 12.40
C ALA A 182 8.81 11.89 12.88
N SER A 183 8.03 12.49 13.78
CA SER A 183 8.41 13.75 14.43
C SER A 183 7.97 13.79 15.88
N ASP A 184 8.52 14.73 16.64
CA ASP A 184 7.95 15.09 17.93
C ASP A 184 6.71 16.00 17.82
N GLY A 185 6.22 16.44 18.97
CA GLY A 185 5.04 17.29 19.08
C GLY A 185 5.15 18.61 18.31
N ASP A 186 6.38 19.13 18.18
CA ASP A 186 6.71 20.40 17.52
C ASP A 186 7.13 20.20 16.05
N GLY A 187 7.13 18.95 15.57
CA GLY A 187 7.47 18.62 14.19
C GLY A 187 8.97 18.41 13.96
N LEU A 188 9.80 18.33 15.01
CA LEU A 188 11.21 17.97 14.87
C LEU A 188 11.32 16.51 14.40
N MET A 189 12.00 16.29 13.28
CA MET A 189 12.19 14.96 12.66
C MET A 189 13.61 14.40 12.86
N GLY A 190 14.59 15.23 13.18
CA GLY A 190 15.98 14.81 13.21
C GLY A 190 16.96 15.97 13.36
N ASP A 191 18.24 15.63 13.23
CA ASP A 191 19.35 16.58 13.22
C ASP A 191 20.33 16.21 12.09
N LYS A 192 20.95 17.19 11.43
CA LYS A 192 21.84 16.92 10.27
C LYS A 192 23.19 16.29 10.65
N LYS A 193 23.49 16.14 11.94
CA LYS A 193 24.79 15.70 12.48
C LYS A 193 24.67 14.45 13.34
N GLN A 194 23.53 14.23 13.99
CA GLN A 194 23.31 13.09 14.87
C GLN A 194 21.96 12.41 14.63
N ARG A 195 21.93 11.10 14.92
CA ARG A 195 20.72 10.29 14.90
C ARG A 195 19.87 10.58 16.13
N LEU A 196 18.56 10.73 15.93
CA LEU A 196 17.58 10.93 17.01
C LEU A 196 16.56 9.79 17.06
N GLY A 197 16.27 9.32 18.27
CA GLY A 197 15.17 8.38 18.54
C GLY A 197 13.91 9.15 18.90
N ILE A 198 12.90 9.11 18.03
CA ILE A 198 11.66 9.90 18.19
C ILE A 198 10.49 9.02 18.62
N SER A 199 10.11 8.05 17.79
CA SER A 199 8.90 7.23 18.01
C SER A 199 9.04 6.28 19.20
N GLY A 200 7.91 6.00 19.85
CA GLY A 200 7.77 5.01 20.90
C GLY A 200 7.74 3.58 20.34
N ALA A 201 7.58 2.60 21.23
CA ALA A 201 7.62 1.19 20.85
C ALA A 201 6.54 0.81 19.83
N GLU A 202 5.32 1.36 19.98
CA GLU A 202 4.20 1.08 19.07
C GLU A 202 4.35 1.80 17.73
N GLY A 203 4.78 3.06 17.71
CA GLY A 203 5.09 3.75 16.46
C GLY A 203 6.23 3.10 15.67
N LEU A 204 7.28 2.64 16.35
CA LEU A 204 8.37 1.88 15.71
C LEU A 204 7.84 0.59 15.07
N HIS A 205 6.92 -0.10 15.74
CA HIS A 205 6.32 -1.32 15.24
C HIS A 205 5.38 -1.09 14.06
N ALA A 206 4.51 -0.07 14.13
CA ALA A 206 3.69 0.34 12.98
C ALA A 206 4.58 0.66 11.76
N GLY A 207 5.73 1.31 11.97
CA GLY A 207 6.73 1.51 10.93
C GLY A 207 7.30 0.20 10.36
N GLN A 208 7.57 -0.80 11.21
CA GLN A 208 7.98 -2.12 10.76
C GLN A 208 6.86 -2.81 9.94
N LEU A 209 5.59 -2.73 10.37
CA LEU A 209 4.46 -3.30 9.62
C LEU A 209 4.31 -2.65 8.23
N LEU A 210 4.51 -1.32 8.13
CA LEU A 210 4.58 -0.63 6.84
C LEU A 210 5.68 -1.21 5.96
N ARG A 211 6.91 -1.34 6.47
CA ARG A 211 8.02 -1.94 5.72
C ARG A 211 7.70 -3.33 5.20
N ARG A 212 7.02 -4.13 6.03
CA ARG A 212 6.63 -5.49 5.67
C ARG A 212 5.69 -5.49 4.46
N THR A 213 4.76 -4.56 4.35
CA THR A 213 3.67 -4.61 3.37
C THR A 213 3.96 -3.93 2.04
N MET A 214 5.20 -3.49 1.82
CA MET A 214 5.60 -2.68 0.66
C MET A 214 6.58 -3.45 -0.22
N ASP A 215 6.56 -3.20 -1.54
CA ASP A 215 7.48 -3.88 -2.45
C ASP A 215 8.91 -3.36 -2.27
N ALA A 216 9.06 -2.07 -1.99
CA ALA A 216 10.34 -1.43 -1.71
C ALA A 216 10.27 -0.38 -0.62
N ILE A 217 11.44 -0.10 -0.03
CA ILE A 217 11.68 1.05 0.84
C ILE A 217 12.81 1.87 0.24
N ILE A 218 12.62 3.19 0.17
CA ILE A 218 13.63 4.13 -0.29
C ILE A 218 13.95 5.16 0.79
N VAL A 219 15.25 5.47 0.93
CA VAL A 219 15.74 6.56 1.80
C VAL A 219 16.69 7.50 1.09
N GLY A 220 16.69 8.75 1.54
CA GLY A 220 17.53 9.81 1.01
C GLY A 220 18.99 9.79 1.51
N PRO A 221 19.89 10.56 0.86
CA PRO A 221 21.31 10.61 1.21
C PRO A 221 21.60 11.05 2.64
N GLY A 222 20.79 11.96 3.19
CA GLY A 222 20.93 12.41 4.58
C GLY A 222 20.74 11.25 5.56
N THR A 223 19.69 10.46 5.37
CA THR A 223 19.40 9.27 6.18
C THR A 223 20.52 8.23 6.06
N VAL A 224 21.05 7.99 4.85
CA VAL A 224 22.19 7.08 4.65
C VAL A 224 23.42 7.54 5.45
N LEU A 225 23.77 8.82 5.38
CA LEU A 225 24.98 9.35 6.01
C LEU A 225 24.90 9.45 7.54
N ILE A 226 23.70 9.70 8.08
CA ILE A 226 23.47 9.97 9.51
C ILE A 226 23.05 8.70 10.23
N ASP A 227 22.05 7.98 9.72
CA ASP A 227 21.40 6.88 10.44
C ASP A 227 21.96 5.50 10.08
N GLU A 228 22.62 5.39 8.93
CA GLU A 228 23.12 4.14 8.35
C GLU A 228 22.11 2.98 8.44
N PRO A 229 20.87 3.15 7.95
CA PRO A 229 19.78 2.21 8.20
C PRO A 229 20.00 0.90 7.45
N SER A 230 19.50 -0.21 8.02
CA SER A 230 19.46 -1.49 7.31
C SER A 230 18.22 -1.66 6.43
N LEU A 231 17.13 -0.94 6.76
CA LEU A 231 15.79 -1.00 6.14
C LEU A 231 15.09 -2.36 6.19
N ASP A 232 15.67 -3.36 6.87
CA ASP A 232 15.05 -4.67 7.01
C ASP A 232 13.73 -4.57 7.81
N TRP A 233 12.75 -5.40 7.42
CA TRP A 233 11.62 -5.79 8.25
C TRP A 233 12.11 -6.69 9.37
N ARG A 234 11.72 -6.36 10.60
CA ARG A 234 12.10 -7.09 11.81
C ARG A 234 10.83 -7.34 12.63
N PRO A 235 10.30 -8.58 12.63
CA PRO A 235 9.09 -8.90 13.39
C PRO A 235 9.34 -8.78 14.90
N ARG A 236 8.29 -8.43 15.65
CA ARG A 236 8.30 -8.55 17.11
C ARG A 236 8.35 -10.01 17.53
N MET A 237 8.99 -10.27 18.67
CA MET A 237 8.97 -11.59 19.29
C MET A 237 7.52 -11.98 19.69
N PRO A 238 7.18 -13.28 19.68
CA PRO A 238 5.89 -13.77 20.18
C PRO A 238 5.58 -13.25 21.59
N GLY A 239 4.32 -12.86 21.86
CA GLY A 239 3.86 -12.35 23.16
C GLY A 239 3.85 -10.82 23.35
N GLN A 240 4.33 -10.05 22.37
CA GLN A 240 4.28 -8.58 22.38
C GLN A 240 3.26 -8.04 21.36
N ALA A 241 1.96 -8.21 21.64
CA ALA A 241 0.91 -7.64 20.80
C ALA A 241 0.90 -6.11 20.88
N MET A 242 0.70 -5.44 19.75
CA MET A 242 0.54 -3.99 19.70
C MET A 242 -0.66 -3.53 20.52
N LYS A 243 -0.45 -2.56 21.40
CA LYS A 243 -1.53 -1.88 22.12
C LYS A 243 -2.04 -0.72 21.26
N VAL A 244 -3.05 -0.97 20.46
CA VAL A 244 -3.77 0.11 19.75
C VAL A 244 -4.88 0.63 20.65
N ALA A 245 -4.82 1.91 21.00
CA ALA A 245 -5.96 2.59 21.60
C ALA A 245 -6.82 3.15 20.45
N GLN A 246 -8.05 2.64 20.32
CA GLN A 246 -9.17 3.12 19.50
C GLN A 246 -8.84 4.07 18.31
N SER A 247 -9.14 3.63 17.08
CA SER A 247 -9.12 4.52 15.91
C SER A 247 -10.16 5.63 16.05
N LYS A 248 -9.73 6.90 15.97
CA LYS A 248 -10.65 8.03 15.83
C LYS A 248 -10.85 8.28 14.35
N ASN A 249 -11.91 7.69 13.81
CA ASN A 249 -12.35 7.97 12.45
C ASN A 249 -12.70 9.46 12.33
N THR A 250 -11.88 10.22 11.62
CA THR A 250 -12.32 11.51 11.11
C THR A 250 -13.10 11.19 9.85
N ILE A 251 -14.42 11.31 9.90
CA ILE A 251 -15.23 11.28 8.68
C ILE A 251 -14.84 12.54 7.91
N VAL A 252 -13.95 12.41 6.92
CA VAL A 252 -13.81 13.45 5.92
C VAL A 252 -14.97 13.27 4.96
N THR A 253 -16.06 13.99 5.21
CA THR A 253 -16.99 14.33 4.13
C THR A 253 -16.22 15.23 3.17
N ALA A 254 -15.71 14.66 2.09
CA ALA A 254 -15.22 15.44 0.95
C ALA A 254 -16.41 16.21 0.38
N HIS A 255 -16.46 17.51 0.64
CA HIS A 255 -17.23 18.44 -0.16
C HIS A 255 -16.31 18.98 -1.25
N GLY A 256 -16.58 18.63 -2.50
CA GLY A 256 -16.16 19.44 -3.67
C GLY A 256 -15.21 18.79 -4.67
N ASP A 257 -15.77 18.61 -5.86
CA ASP A 257 -15.21 18.80 -7.21
C ASP A 257 -14.50 17.66 -7.96
N GLU A 258 -15.22 17.23 -8.99
CA GLU A 258 -14.91 16.26 -10.02
C GLU A 258 -13.71 16.67 -10.89
N THR A 259 -12.76 15.75 -11.03
CA THR A 259 -12.25 15.43 -12.37
C THR A 259 -12.55 13.97 -12.68
N GLY A 260 -13.71 13.74 -13.32
CA GLY A 260 -13.88 12.63 -14.24
C GLY A 260 -14.88 11.53 -13.91
N LEU A 261 -16.15 11.85 -13.65
CA LEU A 261 -17.33 11.05 -14.03
C LEU A 261 -18.60 11.89 -13.83
N ARG A 262 -19.06 12.57 -14.89
CA ARG A 262 -20.23 13.47 -14.87
C ARG A 262 -21.55 12.70 -14.75
N PHE A 263 -22.42 13.11 -13.83
CA PHE A 263 -23.88 12.92 -13.91
C PHE A 263 -24.60 14.19 -13.44
N ALA A 264 -25.59 14.63 -14.21
CA ALA A 264 -26.24 15.94 -14.09
C ALA A 264 -27.18 16.08 -12.88
N ALA A 265 -27.26 17.30 -12.33
CA ALA A 265 -28.19 17.72 -11.29
C ALA A 265 -29.48 18.35 -11.88
N PRO A 266 -30.56 18.48 -11.08
CA PRO A 266 -30.80 19.81 -10.51
C PRO A 266 -31.42 19.84 -9.09
N GLY A 267 -31.08 20.89 -8.32
CA GLY A 267 -31.98 21.49 -7.31
C GLY A 267 -31.39 21.73 -5.91
N GLU A 268 -30.98 22.97 -5.64
CA GLU A 268 -30.49 23.49 -4.35
C GLU A 268 -31.56 23.59 -3.25
N LYS A 269 -31.16 23.45 -1.97
CA LYS A 269 -31.17 24.55 -0.97
C LYS A 269 -30.52 24.19 0.37
N ASN A 270 -29.78 25.16 0.90
CA ASN A 270 -28.93 25.19 2.09
C ASN A 270 -29.58 24.79 3.43
N GLY A 271 -28.75 24.29 4.35
CA GLY A 271 -29.03 24.26 5.79
C GLY A 271 -28.02 23.46 6.60
N SER A 272 -26.90 24.07 7.00
CA SER A 272 -25.93 23.50 7.94
C SER A 272 -26.54 23.39 9.35
N ARG A 273 -26.54 22.18 9.93
CA ARG A 273 -26.82 21.96 11.35
C ARG A 273 -25.88 20.87 11.90
N GLU A 274 -24.95 21.26 12.76
CA GLU A 274 -24.21 20.32 13.60
C GLU A 274 -25.20 19.58 14.50
N VAL A 275 -25.20 18.25 14.44
CA VAL A 275 -25.93 17.41 15.39
C VAL A 275 -24.92 16.76 16.33
N ARG A 276 -24.85 17.28 17.56
CA ARG A 276 -24.28 16.55 18.70
C ARG A 276 -25.27 15.46 19.10
N SER A 277 -24.93 14.20 18.89
CA SER A 277 -25.66 13.08 19.48
C SER A 277 -25.15 12.84 20.91
N THR A 278 -26.00 13.18 21.88
CA THR A 278 -25.87 12.76 23.28
C THR A 278 -26.10 11.25 23.40
N GLU A 279 -25.20 10.57 24.10
CA GLU A 279 -25.34 9.17 24.50
C GLU A 279 -26.58 8.99 25.39
N GLN A 280 -27.43 8.03 25.03
CA GLN A 280 -28.41 7.47 25.94
C GLN A 280 -28.28 5.95 25.91
N SER A 281 -27.98 5.42 27.09
CA SER A 281 -27.84 4.00 27.41
C SER A 281 -29.19 3.31 27.35
N ASP A 282 -29.28 2.21 26.61
CA ASP A 282 -30.25 1.15 26.89
C ASP A 282 -29.60 -0.23 26.69
N ALA A 283 -29.86 -1.09 27.67
CA ALA A 283 -29.31 -2.43 27.82
C ALA A 283 -30.04 -3.44 26.92
N GLY A 284 -29.30 -4.26 26.18
CA GLY A 284 -29.86 -5.44 25.50
C GLY A 284 -29.04 -5.97 24.32
N GLY A 285 -28.08 -6.85 24.60
CA GLY A 285 -27.46 -7.80 23.64
C GLY A 285 -26.43 -7.22 22.64
N PRO A 286 -25.27 -7.86 22.43
CA PRO A 286 -24.34 -7.41 21.40
C PRO A 286 -24.83 -7.87 20.02
N SER A 287 -25.76 -7.12 19.43
CA SER A 287 -25.87 -7.05 17.97
C SER A 287 -24.93 -5.93 17.50
N VAL A 288 -23.62 -6.20 17.54
CA VAL A 288 -22.64 -5.35 16.89
C VAL A 288 -22.48 -5.91 15.49
N ALA A 289 -23.16 -5.30 14.52
CA ALA A 289 -22.81 -5.51 13.11
C ALA A 289 -21.29 -5.29 12.97
N PRO A 290 -20.52 -6.22 12.37
CA PRO A 290 -19.07 -6.13 12.35
C PRO A 290 -18.65 -4.81 11.69
N VAL A 291 -17.80 -4.06 12.39
CA VAL A 291 -17.17 -2.86 11.84
C VAL A 291 -16.29 -3.32 10.68
N HIS A 292 -16.76 -3.14 9.45
CA HIS A 292 -15.96 -3.46 8.27
C HIS A 292 -14.78 -2.50 8.15
N HIS A 293 -13.56 -3.02 8.27
CA HIS A 293 -12.33 -2.23 8.11
C HIS A 293 -12.25 -1.58 6.71
N LEU A 294 -12.93 -2.15 5.71
CA LEU A 294 -13.12 -1.56 4.37
C LEU A 294 -13.94 -0.25 4.33
N ARG A 295 -14.63 0.10 5.42
CA ARG A 295 -15.41 1.35 5.53
C ARG A 295 -14.64 2.48 6.21
N ALA A 296 -13.44 2.21 6.72
CA ALA A 296 -12.60 3.23 7.31
C ALA A 296 -12.15 4.29 6.28
N SER A 297 -11.74 5.45 6.76
CA SER A 297 -11.19 6.52 5.92
C SER A 297 -9.87 6.09 5.26
N ASP A 298 -9.05 5.29 5.95
CA ASP A 298 -7.91 4.57 5.37
C ASP A 298 -8.00 3.07 5.71
N PRO A 299 -8.64 2.27 4.83
CA PRO A 299 -8.79 0.83 5.03
C PRO A 299 -7.47 0.07 5.05
N PHE A 300 -6.43 0.54 4.35
CA PHE A 300 -5.14 -0.13 4.37
C PHE A 300 -4.51 -0.01 5.75
N LEU A 301 -4.50 1.19 6.33
CA LEU A 301 -3.96 1.41 7.66
C LEU A 301 -4.75 0.63 8.72
N GLU A 302 -6.08 0.63 8.67
CA GLU A 302 -6.89 -0.17 9.61
C GLU A 302 -6.57 -1.67 9.50
N SER A 303 -6.48 -2.20 8.29
CA SER A 303 -6.12 -3.60 8.05
C SER A 303 -4.72 -3.91 8.57
N LEU A 304 -3.77 -3.01 8.31
CA LEU A 304 -2.38 -3.14 8.75
C LEU A 304 -2.30 -3.24 10.28
N LEU A 305 -3.04 -2.40 11.00
CA LEU A 305 -3.01 -2.40 12.46
C LEU A 305 -3.76 -3.59 13.06
N HIS A 306 -4.83 -4.04 12.41
CA HIS A 306 -5.64 -5.15 12.88
C HIS A 306 -4.98 -6.52 12.62
N TYR A 307 -4.46 -6.73 11.41
CA TYR A 307 -3.91 -8.02 10.98
C TYR A 307 -2.37 -8.07 10.97
N GLY A 308 -1.68 -6.95 11.12
CA GLY A 308 -0.21 -6.89 11.03
C GLY A 308 0.51 -7.71 12.09
N ASP A 309 -0.15 -7.98 13.22
CA ASP A 309 0.35 -8.84 14.30
C ASP A 309 -0.18 -10.28 14.24
N SER A 310 -0.83 -10.70 13.14
CA SER A 310 -1.28 -12.08 13.03
C SER A 310 -0.10 -13.06 13.11
N PRO A 311 -0.31 -14.30 13.60
CA PRO A 311 0.74 -15.32 13.59
C PRO A 311 1.35 -15.56 12.21
N GLU A 312 0.55 -15.48 11.14
CA GLU A 312 1.00 -15.62 9.76
C GLU A 312 1.95 -14.50 9.34
N MET A 313 1.71 -13.25 9.78
CA MET A 313 2.63 -12.13 9.53
C MET A 313 3.98 -12.29 10.22
N ARG A 314 4.03 -13.08 11.31
CA ARG A 314 5.21 -13.34 12.13
C ARG A 314 5.89 -14.68 11.83
N ALA A 315 5.32 -15.50 10.95
CA ALA A 315 5.80 -16.86 10.72
C ALA A 315 7.22 -16.87 10.12
N PRO A 316 8.11 -17.82 10.51
CA PRO A 316 9.46 -17.91 9.95
C PRO A 316 9.49 -18.16 8.44
N ASP A 317 8.52 -18.92 7.90
CA ASP A 317 8.34 -19.15 6.45
C ASP A 317 7.91 -17.87 5.70
N PHE A 318 7.68 -16.80 6.45
CA PHE A 318 7.29 -15.50 5.97
C PHE A 318 8.50 -14.58 5.76
N ASP A 319 9.63 -15.16 5.35
CA ASP A 319 10.94 -14.52 5.19
C ASP A 319 11.05 -13.63 3.93
N HIS A 320 10.12 -12.68 3.77
CA HIS A 320 10.23 -11.67 2.72
C HIS A 320 10.79 -10.36 3.29
N GLN A 321 11.82 -9.85 2.63
CA GLN A 321 12.36 -8.52 2.86
C GLN A 321 12.04 -7.64 1.64
N PRO A 322 11.60 -6.39 1.84
CA PRO A 322 11.33 -5.47 0.75
C PRO A 322 12.62 -5.14 0.00
N VAL A 323 12.50 -4.71 -1.26
CA VAL A 323 13.64 -4.15 -2.00
C VAL A 323 14.12 -2.89 -1.28
N ARG A 324 15.41 -2.82 -0.97
CA ARG A 324 15.99 -1.69 -0.23
C ARG A 324 16.71 -0.78 -1.20
N ILE A 325 16.26 0.46 -1.28
CA ILE A 325 16.77 1.46 -2.22
C ILE A 325 17.45 2.58 -1.41
N PHE A 326 18.72 2.82 -1.70
CA PHE A 326 19.52 3.83 -1.03
C PHE A 326 19.95 4.89 -2.03
N LEU A 327 19.46 6.11 -1.83
CA LEU A 327 19.97 7.27 -2.55
C LEU A 327 21.28 7.71 -1.92
N LEU A 328 22.38 7.53 -2.65
CA LEU A 328 23.72 7.85 -2.20
C LEU A 328 24.10 9.27 -2.63
N PRO A 329 24.73 10.08 -1.75
CA PRO A 329 25.20 11.39 -2.16
C PRO A 329 26.44 11.26 -3.05
N HIS A 330 26.59 12.15 -4.03
CA HIS A 330 27.86 12.28 -4.74
C HIS A 330 29.01 12.54 -3.73
N PRO A 331 30.07 11.69 -3.71
CA PRO A 331 31.15 11.84 -2.74
C PRO A 331 31.93 13.13 -3.02
N LYS A 332 31.92 14.06 -2.06
CA LYS A 332 32.67 15.34 -2.17
C LYS A 332 34.14 15.23 -1.76
N THR A 333 34.50 14.16 -1.04
CA THR A 333 35.86 13.92 -0.55
C THR A 333 36.12 12.42 -0.50
N GLU A 334 37.39 12.01 -0.59
CA GLU A 334 37.76 10.59 -0.45
C GLU A 334 37.27 9.97 0.85
N LYS A 335 37.35 10.69 1.97
CA LYS A 335 36.87 10.21 3.28
C LYS A 335 35.38 9.90 3.24
N LYS A 336 34.56 10.75 2.60
CA LYS A 336 33.13 10.49 2.42
C LYS A 336 32.90 9.33 1.45
N GLY A 337 33.69 9.23 0.39
CA GLY A 337 33.67 8.10 -0.54
C GLY A 337 33.90 6.77 0.17
N ARG A 338 34.94 6.68 1.01
CA ARG A 338 35.21 5.49 1.84
C ARG A 338 34.05 5.14 2.76
N LYS A 339 33.48 6.12 3.48
CA LYS A 339 32.32 5.89 4.35
C LYS A 339 31.11 5.32 3.59
N ILE A 340 30.82 5.87 2.41
CA ILE A 340 29.73 5.39 1.54
C ILE A 340 30.03 3.95 1.08
N GLN A 341 31.27 3.67 0.67
CA GLN A 341 31.65 2.33 0.24
C GLN A 341 31.54 1.31 1.38
N ASP A 342 31.93 1.66 2.60
CA ASP A 342 31.77 0.81 3.77
C ASP A 342 30.28 0.51 4.05
N PHE A 343 29.42 1.52 3.91
CA PHE A 343 27.97 1.35 4.02
C PHE A 343 27.43 0.38 2.95
N VAL A 344 27.79 0.59 1.67
CA VAL A 344 27.42 -0.29 0.55
C VAL A 344 27.86 -1.73 0.81
N ASN A 345 29.11 -1.93 1.27
CA ASN A 345 29.64 -3.24 1.59
C ASN A 345 28.83 -3.94 2.70
N ARG A 346 28.44 -3.22 3.76
CA ARG A 346 27.57 -3.76 4.81
C ARG A 346 26.20 -4.19 4.28
N GLN A 347 25.58 -3.40 3.41
CA GLN A 347 24.27 -3.73 2.84
C GLN A 347 24.34 -4.94 1.90
N ARG A 348 25.40 -5.04 1.07
CA ARG A 348 25.65 -6.24 0.24
C ARG A 348 25.92 -7.48 1.10
N GLN A 349 26.64 -7.32 2.22
CA GLN A 349 26.84 -8.43 3.16
C GLN A 349 25.52 -8.89 3.77
N ARG A 350 24.59 -7.97 4.07
CA ARG A 350 23.24 -8.33 4.53
C ARG A 350 22.48 -9.15 3.49
N ALA A 351 22.50 -8.73 2.21
CA ALA A 351 21.83 -9.48 1.14
C ALA A 351 22.34 -10.92 1.02
N LYS A 352 23.66 -11.13 1.19
CA LYS A 352 24.27 -12.46 1.22
C LYS A 352 23.79 -13.36 2.38
N LEU A 353 23.23 -12.78 3.44
CA LEU A 353 22.68 -13.51 4.59
C LEU A 353 21.18 -13.85 4.40
N GLY A 354 20.56 -13.42 3.31
CA GLY A 354 19.13 -13.58 3.02
C GLY A 354 18.46 -12.24 2.75
N GLY A 355 17.62 -12.18 1.70
CA GLY A 355 16.87 -11.00 1.27
C GLY A 355 17.32 -10.43 -0.09
N PRO A 356 16.55 -9.47 -0.67
CA PRO A 356 16.87 -8.91 -1.97
C PRO A 356 18.20 -8.14 -2.00
N GLU A 357 18.85 -8.17 -3.16
CA GLU A 357 19.98 -7.29 -3.45
C GLU A 357 19.53 -5.82 -3.35
N PRO A 358 20.21 -5.00 -2.54
CA PRO A 358 19.88 -3.59 -2.41
C PRO A 358 20.22 -2.82 -3.68
N VAL A 359 19.40 -1.82 -3.98
CA VAL A 359 19.63 -0.87 -5.07
C VAL A 359 20.32 0.36 -4.52
N PHE A 360 21.35 0.81 -5.22
CA PHE A 360 22.04 2.06 -4.92
C PHE A 360 21.93 2.98 -6.12
N TRP A 361 21.43 4.18 -5.89
CA TRP A 361 21.42 5.25 -6.90
C TRP A 361 22.14 6.46 -6.36
N THR A 362 23.10 6.96 -7.09
CA THR A 362 23.83 8.18 -6.79
C THR A 362 23.01 9.39 -7.22
N VAL A 363 22.88 10.39 -6.34
CA VAL A 363 22.22 11.67 -6.67
C VAL A 363 23.26 12.75 -6.95
N GLY A 364 23.03 13.51 -8.02
CA GLY A 364 23.92 14.59 -8.47
C GLY A 364 24.13 15.68 -7.42
N ALA A 365 25.26 16.40 -7.53
CA ALA A 365 25.53 17.53 -6.65
C ALA A 365 24.65 18.75 -7.02
N ASN A 366 24.19 19.53 -6.03
CA ASN A 366 23.41 20.77 -6.26
C ASN A 366 24.11 21.69 -7.27
N TYR A 367 23.53 21.90 -8.45
CA TYR A 367 23.83 23.04 -9.31
C TYR A 367 22.75 24.11 -9.15
N GLY A 368 23.19 25.36 -9.05
CA GLY A 368 22.40 26.50 -8.60
C GLY A 368 21.35 26.99 -9.59
N SER A 369 20.25 27.48 -9.01
CA SER A 369 19.36 28.57 -9.45
C SER A 369 19.49 29.12 -10.87
N GLY A 370 18.39 29.03 -11.62
CA GLY A 370 17.96 30.06 -12.56
C GLY A 370 18.50 29.92 -13.98
N GLY A 371 17.65 29.40 -14.88
CA GLY A 371 17.87 29.48 -16.31
C GLY A 371 17.09 28.40 -17.03
N VAL A 372 16.07 28.80 -17.78
CA VAL A 372 15.50 27.99 -18.86
C VAL A 372 16.66 27.61 -19.76
N ALA A 373 17.04 26.33 -19.79
CA ALA A 373 18.01 25.85 -20.76
C ALA A 373 17.33 25.85 -22.13
N GLU A 374 17.45 26.98 -22.85
CA GLU A 374 17.38 26.97 -24.29
C GLU A 374 18.42 25.97 -24.80
N ARG A 375 17.95 24.99 -25.58
CA ARG A 375 18.81 24.10 -26.35
C ARG A 375 19.51 24.92 -27.44
N SER A 376 20.64 25.53 -27.14
CA SER A 376 21.56 25.99 -28.17
C SER A 376 23.02 25.99 -27.70
N GLY A 377 23.90 25.56 -28.60
CA GLY A 377 25.27 26.06 -28.71
C GLY A 377 26.29 25.70 -27.62
N HIS A 378 27.12 24.70 -27.92
CA HIS A 378 28.51 24.52 -27.50
C HIS A 378 29.06 25.49 -26.41
N GLY A 379 28.97 25.07 -25.15
CA GLY A 379 29.70 25.63 -24.02
C GLY A 379 29.99 24.53 -23.00
N LYS A 380 31.26 24.32 -22.66
CA LYS A 380 31.73 23.22 -21.79
C LYS A 380 31.20 23.37 -20.36
N GLY A 381 30.13 22.67 -20.04
CA GLY A 381 29.75 22.23 -18.70
C GLY A 381 29.25 20.80 -18.84
N HIS A 382 30.04 19.82 -18.38
CA HIS A 382 29.64 18.42 -18.40
C HIS A 382 28.39 18.25 -17.50
N PRO A 383 27.31 17.59 -17.95
CA PRO A 383 26.35 17.03 -17.00
C PRO A 383 27.11 16.10 -16.04
N ASP A 384 26.66 15.92 -14.80
CA ASP A 384 27.27 15.01 -13.82
C ASP A 384 27.14 13.57 -14.37
N VAL A 385 28.04 13.14 -15.28
CA VAL A 385 27.91 11.95 -16.14
C VAL A 385 27.85 10.65 -15.31
N ASP A 386 28.27 10.73 -14.05
CA ASP A 386 28.42 9.59 -13.14
C ASP A 386 27.26 9.44 -12.14
N SER A 387 26.23 10.31 -12.16
CA SER A 387 25.08 10.20 -11.25
C SER A 387 23.89 9.48 -11.88
N ASP A 388 23.28 8.54 -11.14
CA ASP A 388 22.09 7.79 -11.58
C ASP A 388 20.82 8.65 -11.60
N LEU A 389 20.76 9.66 -10.72
CA LEU A 389 19.63 10.59 -10.55
C LEU A 389 20.14 12.02 -10.39
N PRO A 390 19.35 13.05 -10.77
CA PRO A 390 19.71 14.43 -10.54
C PRO A 390 19.70 14.76 -9.04
N SER A 391 20.13 15.97 -8.68
CA SER A 391 20.08 16.42 -7.29
C SER A 391 18.64 16.43 -6.77
N LEU A 392 18.43 16.20 -5.46
CA LEU A 392 17.12 16.34 -4.80
C LEU A 392 16.46 17.72 -4.99
N LYS A 393 17.24 18.75 -5.34
CA LYS A 393 16.72 20.10 -5.60
C LYS A 393 16.30 20.30 -7.06
N ASP A 394 16.64 19.38 -7.93
CA ASP A 394 16.28 19.44 -9.34
C ASP A 394 14.76 19.21 -9.48
N PRO A 395 14.03 20.07 -10.22
CA PRO A 395 12.61 19.87 -10.49
C PRO A 395 12.27 18.53 -11.14
N MET A 396 13.21 17.93 -11.89
CA MET A 396 13.04 16.65 -12.58
C MET A 396 13.32 15.42 -11.71
N PHE A 397 13.89 15.60 -10.52
CA PHE A 397 14.26 14.50 -9.62
C PHE A 397 13.09 13.55 -9.36
N GLY A 398 11.92 14.08 -9.02
CA GLY A 398 10.76 13.26 -8.72
C GLY A 398 10.33 12.38 -9.90
N SER A 399 10.30 12.94 -11.11
CA SER A 399 9.93 12.18 -12.31
C SER A 399 10.95 11.10 -12.67
N GLU A 400 12.25 11.40 -12.60
CA GLU A 400 13.29 10.41 -12.90
C GLU A 400 13.33 9.30 -11.86
N LEU A 401 13.13 9.65 -10.58
CA LEU A 401 12.99 8.66 -9.53
C LEU A 401 11.80 7.72 -9.80
N LEU A 402 10.63 8.25 -10.14
CA LEU A 402 9.45 7.44 -10.44
C LEU A 402 9.68 6.51 -11.64
N GLN A 403 10.37 6.98 -12.68
CA GLN A 403 10.74 6.16 -13.82
C GLN A 403 11.68 5.01 -13.41
N GLY A 404 12.71 5.30 -12.62
CA GLY A 404 13.62 4.30 -12.06
C GLY A 404 12.87 3.26 -11.24
N LEU A 405 12.00 3.68 -10.32
CA LEU A 405 11.18 2.78 -9.51
C LEU A 405 10.24 1.92 -10.36
N CYS A 406 9.62 2.49 -11.41
CA CYS A 406 8.76 1.74 -12.32
C CYS A 406 9.55 0.69 -13.12
N SER A 407 10.79 1.00 -13.52
CA SER A 407 11.65 0.05 -14.26
C SER A 407 12.01 -1.19 -13.43
N LEU A 408 12.01 -1.07 -12.10
CA LEU A 408 12.18 -2.19 -11.17
C LEU A 408 10.90 -3.04 -11.00
N GLY A 409 9.78 -2.65 -11.62
CA GLY A 409 8.52 -3.37 -11.55
C GLY A 409 7.79 -3.24 -10.21
N LEU A 410 8.12 -2.22 -9.41
CA LEU A 410 7.57 -1.99 -8.07
C LEU A 410 6.16 -1.40 -8.15
N ASN A 411 5.20 -1.98 -7.44
CA ASN A 411 3.82 -1.49 -7.41
C ASN A 411 3.62 -0.48 -6.25
N THR A 412 4.24 -0.73 -5.10
CA THR A 412 4.21 0.16 -3.92
C THR A 412 5.60 0.46 -3.39
N VAL A 413 5.86 1.72 -3.04
CA VAL A 413 7.16 2.15 -2.50
C VAL A 413 6.98 2.98 -1.24
N LEU A 414 7.57 2.51 -0.14
CA LEU A 414 7.66 3.26 1.12
C LEU A 414 8.82 4.24 1.04
N VAL A 415 8.52 5.53 1.04
CA VAL A 415 9.51 6.60 1.17
C VAL A 415 9.69 6.90 2.64
N GLU A 416 10.80 6.43 3.21
CA GLU A 416 11.24 6.86 4.54
C GLU A 416 12.37 7.88 4.39
N GLY A 417 12.47 8.86 5.28
CA GLY A 417 13.69 9.65 5.38
C GLY A 417 13.48 11.10 5.76
N GLY A 418 14.53 11.88 5.51
CA GLY A 418 14.62 13.28 5.90
C GLY A 418 13.83 14.22 5.00
N ALA A 419 13.54 15.41 5.56
CA ALA A 419 12.75 16.48 4.93
C ALA A 419 13.10 16.75 3.46
N GLY A 420 14.39 16.72 3.09
CA GLY A 420 14.81 17.00 1.72
C GLY A 420 14.32 16.00 0.66
N LEU A 421 14.18 14.71 0.99
CA LEU A 421 13.60 13.74 0.06
C LEU A 421 12.09 13.98 -0.06
N HIS A 422 11.38 14.18 1.06
CA HIS A 422 9.96 14.52 1.02
C HIS A 422 9.70 15.78 0.19
N ASP A 423 10.44 16.87 0.44
CA ASP A 423 10.33 18.12 -0.29
C ASP A 423 10.50 17.95 -1.81
N SER A 424 11.39 17.06 -2.24
CA SER A 424 11.61 16.77 -3.66
C SER A 424 10.42 16.06 -4.34
N LEU A 425 9.54 15.42 -3.56
CA LEU A 425 8.37 14.69 -4.05
C LEU A 425 7.08 15.54 -4.01
N ARG A 426 7.10 16.73 -3.40
CA ARG A 426 5.90 17.54 -3.11
C ARG A 426 4.96 17.77 -4.31
N TRP A 427 5.52 17.86 -5.52
CA TRP A 427 4.75 18.17 -6.74
C TRP A 427 4.27 16.95 -7.51
N ILE A 428 4.76 15.75 -7.16
CA ILE A 428 4.48 14.51 -7.88
C ILE A 428 3.56 13.57 -7.10
N LEU A 429 3.12 13.94 -5.89
CA LEU A 429 2.14 13.17 -5.14
C LEU A 429 0.76 13.23 -5.83
N TRP A 430 0.11 12.08 -5.91
CA TRP A 430 -1.24 11.89 -6.42
C TRP A 430 -2.22 11.57 -5.28
N PRO A 431 -3.55 11.71 -5.49
CA PRO A 431 -4.55 11.38 -4.47
C PRO A 431 -4.47 9.92 -3.97
N ASP A 432 -4.01 9.01 -4.82
CA ASP A 432 -3.81 7.59 -4.50
C ASP A 432 -2.54 7.30 -3.68
N ASP A 433 -1.61 8.26 -3.59
CA ASP A 433 -0.46 8.14 -2.69
C ASP A 433 -0.92 8.36 -1.24
N ARG A 434 -0.11 7.92 -0.28
CA ARG A 434 -0.41 8.06 1.16
C ARG A 434 0.73 8.73 1.88
N PHE A 435 0.40 9.46 2.94
CA PHE A 435 1.38 9.94 3.91
C PHE A 435 0.99 9.49 5.31
N TYR A 436 1.93 8.82 5.98
CA TYR A 436 1.81 8.35 7.36
C TYR A 436 2.75 9.13 8.26
N TRP A 437 2.16 9.86 9.21
CA TRP A 437 2.89 10.66 10.18
C TRP A 437 2.82 10.00 11.56
N LEU A 438 3.95 9.48 12.03
CA LEU A 438 4.13 9.08 13.42
C LEU A 438 4.55 10.29 14.26
N LYS A 439 3.59 10.87 14.97
CA LYS A 439 3.80 12.06 15.78
C LYS A 439 3.90 11.66 17.26
N ARG A 440 5.07 11.83 17.87
CA ARG A 440 5.20 11.71 19.32
C ARG A 440 4.41 12.84 19.98
N LYS A 441 3.57 12.52 20.97
CA LYS A 441 2.71 13.50 21.64
C LYS A 441 3.50 14.55 22.43
N THR A 442 4.66 14.17 22.95
CA THR A 442 5.57 15.03 23.73
C THR A 442 6.74 15.52 22.88
N PRO A 443 7.15 16.80 22.98
CA PRO A 443 8.40 17.28 22.39
C PRO A 443 9.62 16.55 22.95
N LEU A 444 10.68 16.44 22.15
CA LEU A 444 11.98 15.96 22.64
C LEU A 444 12.68 17.10 23.40
N SER A 445 12.47 17.18 24.71
CA SER A 445 13.13 18.19 25.55
C SER A 445 14.59 17.82 25.85
N GLY A 446 15.49 18.81 25.82
CA GLY A 446 16.79 18.73 26.49
C GLY A 446 17.98 18.15 25.70
N GLN A 447 17.83 17.75 24.44
CA GLN A 447 19.00 17.39 23.62
C GLN A 447 19.52 18.61 22.84
N PRO A 448 20.81 18.97 22.95
CA PRO A 448 21.39 20.03 22.14
C PRO A 448 21.42 19.57 20.67
N LEU A 449 20.74 20.30 19.80
CA LEU A 449 20.71 20.05 18.36
C LEU A 449 21.53 21.13 17.66
N GLU A 450 22.48 20.72 16.83
CA GLU A 450 23.31 21.65 16.07
C GLU A 450 22.55 22.18 14.84
N HIS A 451 21.81 21.30 14.18
CA HIS A 451 21.13 21.57 12.91
C HIS A 451 19.81 20.79 12.86
N PRO A 452 18.79 21.24 13.60
CA PRO A 452 17.48 20.58 13.65
C PRO A 452 16.83 20.55 12.26
N VAL A 453 16.12 19.46 11.99
CA VAL A 453 15.35 19.22 10.76
C VAL A 453 13.90 19.02 11.16
N PHE A 454 13.01 19.80 10.57
CA PHE A 454 11.58 19.76 10.86
C PHE A 454 10.80 19.12 9.70
N LEU A 455 9.60 18.65 10.03
CA LEU A 455 8.64 18.14 9.07
C LEU A 455 8.28 19.23 8.04
N PRO A 456 8.41 18.94 6.72
CA PRO A 456 7.95 19.84 5.69
C PRO A 456 6.51 20.32 5.89
N GLU A 457 6.30 21.64 5.76
CA GLU A 457 5.02 22.24 6.09
C GLU A 457 3.87 21.73 5.20
N TYR A 458 4.17 21.47 3.91
CA TYR A 458 3.15 20.98 2.97
C TYR A 458 2.55 19.64 3.39
N LEU A 459 3.31 18.78 4.09
CA LEU A 459 2.82 17.48 4.58
C LEU A 459 1.76 17.63 5.67
N LYS A 460 1.82 18.71 6.46
CA LYS A 460 0.84 19.00 7.52
C LYS A 460 -0.50 19.48 6.96
N HIS A 461 -0.51 19.95 5.71
CA HIS A 461 -1.69 20.48 5.01
C HIS A 461 -2.30 19.49 4.03
N LEU A 462 -1.77 18.27 3.93
CA LEU A 462 -2.40 17.21 3.13
C LEU A 462 -3.80 16.87 3.69
N PRO A 463 -4.71 16.30 2.88
CA PRO A 463 -6.02 15.87 3.36
C PRO A 463 -5.88 14.73 4.38
N ARG A 464 -6.15 15.02 5.65
CA ARG A 464 -6.09 14.04 6.76
C ARG A 464 -7.22 13.03 6.61
N LEU A 465 -6.91 11.73 6.58
CA LEU A 465 -7.89 10.66 6.47
C LEU A 465 -8.32 10.15 7.85
N GLN A 466 -7.36 9.76 8.70
CA GLN A 466 -7.67 9.23 10.03
C GLN A 466 -6.52 9.45 11.03
N THR A 467 -6.78 9.16 12.31
CA THR A 467 -5.75 9.17 13.34
C THR A 467 -5.97 8.07 14.35
N VAL A 468 -4.88 7.38 14.63
CA VAL A 468 -4.84 6.25 15.54
C VAL A 468 -3.94 6.59 16.71
N ASP A 469 -4.42 6.32 17.93
CA ASP A 469 -3.63 6.49 19.14
C ASP A 469 -2.77 5.23 19.39
N LEU A 470 -1.45 5.43 19.40
CA LEU A 470 -0.45 4.37 19.65
C LEU A 470 0.23 4.58 21.02
N GLY A 471 -0.48 5.17 21.97
CA GLY A 471 0.01 5.44 23.32
C GLY A 471 0.85 6.71 23.37
N GLU A 472 2.16 6.57 23.25
CA GLU A 472 3.08 7.72 23.28
C GLU A 472 3.09 8.50 21.96
N ASP A 473 2.72 7.82 20.88
CA ASP A 473 2.63 8.36 19.53
C ASP A 473 1.18 8.45 19.06
N GLU A 474 0.93 9.30 18.06
CA GLU A 474 -0.23 9.26 17.19
C GLU A 474 0.22 8.86 15.78
N LEU A 475 -0.51 7.97 15.12
CA LEU A 475 -0.33 7.67 13.70
C LEU A 475 -1.44 8.35 12.91
N ILE A 476 -1.07 9.37 12.15
CA ILE A 476 -1.98 10.18 11.35
C ILE A 476 -1.80 9.79 9.89
N SER A 477 -2.88 9.44 9.20
CA SER A 477 -2.86 9.15 7.76
C SER A 477 -3.42 10.31 6.96
N PHE A 478 -2.86 10.50 5.77
CA PHE A 478 -3.24 11.55 4.83
C PHE A 478 -3.27 10.99 3.40
N ALA A 479 -4.12 11.55 2.54
CA ALA A 479 -4.03 11.37 1.10
C ALA A 479 -2.87 12.20 0.53
N GLY A 480 -2.24 11.73 -0.55
CA GLY A 480 -1.06 12.38 -1.13
C GLY A 480 -1.32 13.76 -1.75
N ARG A 481 -2.55 14.04 -2.14
CA ARG A 481 -2.96 15.36 -2.66
C ARG A 481 -4.47 15.57 -2.48
N ALA A 482 -4.87 16.83 -2.34
CA ALA A 482 -6.27 17.27 -2.38
C ALA A 482 -6.81 17.25 -3.81
#